data_AF-A0A1T4YSD2-F1
#
_entry.id   AF-A0A1T4YSD2-F1
#
_cell.length_a   1.000
_cell.length_b   1.000
_cell.length_c   1.000
_cell.angle_alpha   90.00
_cell.angle_beta   90.00
_cell.angle_gamma   90.00
#
_symmetry.space_group_name_H-M   'P 1'
#
loop_
_entity.id
_entity.type
_entity.pdbx_description
1 polymer ?
#
loop_
_entity_poly.entity_id
_entity_poly.type
_entity_poly.pdbx_seq_one_letter_code
_entity_poly.pdbx_strand_id
1 'polypeptide(L)'
;MRKASPALLFLGLVLLAASCSTPQRRKSPELIPGEVDALSQVTPTEALAIADRYARHAWRPFARNILHGPDVSGVLVHTPDVSLKDPPERPGWWVPGEMNLGIPYKWGGFDDPASFDRAISEGLAAGDVSSPAKRRADNAGVSQQATGVDCSGYISRCLKLPSVLDTSQLPSVCRPIEARDLRPGDLLNIPRGHVVLCAGWARPDQSWIYYYETGGGPDYWRPGLKEAPLNAMLELGYQPLRYRGMAYEPTTSGKEVLTRSIRSAVLSVPHPTVGEP
;
A
#
# COMPACT_ATOMS: atom_id res chain seq x y z
N MET A 1 0.44 84.55 -32.74
CA MET A 1 -0.02 83.18 -33.03
C MET A 1 1.21 82.28 -33.16
N ARG A 2 1.52 81.52 -32.11
CA ARG A 2 2.69 80.64 -32.02
C ARG A 2 2.35 79.30 -32.70
N LYS A 3 3.11 78.89 -33.71
CA LYS A 3 3.05 77.52 -34.26
C LYS A 3 4.13 76.68 -33.58
N ALA A 4 3.71 75.64 -32.88
CA ALA A 4 4.56 74.68 -32.19
C ALA A 4 4.98 73.56 -33.15
N SER A 5 6.25 73.16 -33.07
CA SER A 5 6.83 71.99 -33.73
C SER A 5 6.40 70.69 -33.03
N PRO A 6 6.29 69.54 -33.73
CA PRO A 6 6.02 68.26 -33.09
C PRO A 6 7.33 67.63 -32.58
N ALA A 7 7.29 67.10 -31.36
CA ALA A 7 8.36 66.31 -30.76
C ALA A 7 8.33 64.87 -31.30
N LEU A 8 9.48 64.37 -31.78
CA LEU A 8 9.69 62.95 -32.06
C LEU A 8 9.87 62.18 -30.73
N LEU A 9 8.97 61.22 -30.45
CA LEU A 9 9.20 60.18 -29.43
C LEU A 9 10.06 59.07 -30.04
N PHE A 10 11.27 58.88 -29.50
CA PHE A 10 12.08 57.68 -29.73
C PHE A 10 11.62 56.57 -28.77
N LEU A 11 11.03 55.51 -29.31
CA LEU A 11 10.70 54.29 -28.57
C LEU A 11 11.92 53.36 -28.58
N GLY A 12 12.64 53.28 -27.46
CA GLY A 12 13.77 52.35 -27.29
C GLY A 12 13.27 50.92 -27.12
N LEU A 13 13.61 50.05 -28.07
CA LEU A 13 13.33 48.61 -28.03
C LEU A 13 14.33 47.93 -27.08
N VAL A 14 13.88 47.50 -25.89
CA VAL A 14 14.69 46.69 -24.97
C VAL A 14 14.59 45.21 -25.40
N LEU A 15 15.67 44.68 -25.96
CA LEU A 15 15.84 43.24 -26.23
C LEU A 15 16.18 42.52 -24.92
N LEU A 16 15.19 41.86 -24.33
CA LEU A 16 15.37 40.89 -23.25
C LEU A 16 15.96 39.60 -23.84
N ALA A 17 17.25 39.36 -23.63
CA ALA A 17 17.89 38.09 -23.93
C ALA A 17 17.35 37.01 -22.98
N ALA A 18 16.43 36.18 -23.47
CA ALA A 18 15.96 35.00 -22.76
C ALA A 18 17.08 33.93 -22.75
N SER A 19 17.80 33.85 -21.62
CA SER A 19 18.75 32.77 -21.38
C SER A 19 17.99 31.46 -21.19
N CYS A 20 17.93 30.66 -22.26
CA CYS A 20 17.40 29.30 -22.21
C CYS A 20 18.35 28.43 -21.39
N SER A 21 18.10 28.35 -20.08
CA SER A 21 18.75 27.37 -19.21
C SER A 21 18.16 26.01 -19.52
N THR A 22 18.90 25.19 -20.28
CA THR A 22 18.56 23.79 -20.54
C THR A 22 18.37 23.07 -19.20
N PRO A 23 17.22 22.44 -18.92
CA PRO A 23 17.03 21.72 -17.67
C PRO A 23 18.00 20.54 -17.63
N GLN A 24 18.96 20.61 -16.72
CA GLN A 24 19.91 19.54 -16.46
C GLN A 24 19.13 18.29 -16.05
N ARG A 25 19.05 17.31 -16.96
CA ARG A 25 18.40 16.02 -16.75
C ARG A 25 19.03 15.38 -15.51
N ARG A 26 18.35 15.44 -14.36
CA ARG A 26 18.81 14.82 -13.11
C ARG A 26 19.06 13.34 -13.42
N LYS A 27 20.30 12.88 -13.26
CA LYS A 27 20.62 11.45 -13.32
C LYS A 27 19.79 10.76 -12.24
N SER A 28 18.99 9.78 -12.63
CA SER A 28 18.36 8.87 -11.66
C SER A 28 19.46 8.25 -10.81
N PRO A 29 19.29 8.15 -9.49
CA PRO A 29 20.27 7.51 -8.63
C PRO A 29 20.51 6.07 -9.12
N GLU A 30 21.78 5.66 -9.14
CA GLU A 30 22.18 4.31 -9.51
C GLU A 30 21.77 3.36 -8.38
N LEU A 31 20.81 2.48 -8.65
CA LEU A 31 20.33 1.48 -7.70
C LEU A 31 21.17 0.22 -7.81
N ILE A 32 21.65 -0.28 -6.67
CA ILE A 32 22.27 -1.59 -6.56
C ILE A 32 21.15 -2.62 -6.35
N PRO A 33 21.08 -3.70 -7.16
CA PRO A 33 20.13 -4.78 -6.95
C PRO A 33 20.24 -5.39 -5.55
N GLY A 34 19.18 -6.07 -5.11
CA GLY A 34 19.24 -6.90 -3.92
C GLY A 34 20.12 -8.14 -4.13
N GLU A 35 20.03 -9.07 -3.18
CA GLU A 35 20.74 -10.35 -3.26
C GLU A 35 20.32 -11.15 -4.49
N VAL A 36 21.29 -11.74 -5.18
CA VAL A 36 21.11 -12.42 -6.47
C VAL A 36 20.20 -13.65 -6.40
N ASP A 37 20.09 -14.27 -5.23
CA ASP A 37 19.30 -15.46 -4.93
C ASP A 37 17.95 -15.15 -4.28
N ALA A 38 17.60 -13.87 -4.13
CA ALA A 38 16.28 -13.47 -3.65
C ALA A 38 15.18 -13.92 -4.63
N LEU A 39 14.00 -14.24 -4.11
CA LEU A 39 12.86 -14.75 -4.88
C LEU A 39 12.34 -13.78 -5.96
N SER A 40 12.69 -12.50 -5.84
CA SER A 40 12.36 -11.43 -6.77
C SER A 40 13.32 -10.26 -6.58
N GLN A 41 13.42 -9.40 -7.60
CA GLN A 41 14.07 -8.10 -7.50
C GLN A 41 13.02 -6.99 -7.60
N VAL A 42 13.06 -6.06 -6.65
CA VAL A 42 12.11 -4.94 -6.58
C VAL A 42 12.79 -3.69 -6.03
N THR A 43 12.44 -2.53 -6.56
CA THR A 43 12.85 -1.24 -6.01
C THR A 43 11.81 -0.72 -5.00
N PRO A 44 12.21 0.16 -4.06
CA PRO A 44 11.24 0.79 -3.15
C PRO A 44 10.10 1.51 -3.88
N THR A 45 10.40 2.18 -4.98
CA THR A 45 9.40 2.88 -5.80
C THR A 45 8.42 1.91 -6.44
N GLU A 46 8.87 0.77 -6.95
CA GLU A 46 7.97 -0.25 -7.51
C GLU A 46 7.09 -0.87 -6.43
N ALA A 47 7.65 -1.23 -5.27
CA ALA A 47 6.89 -1.82 -4.17
C ALA A 47 5.77 -0.88 -3.70
N LEU A 48 6.09 0.41 -3.53
CA LEU A 48 5.09 1.43 -3.14
C LEU A 48 4.09 1.73 -4.26
N ALA A 49 4.49 1.68 -5.54
CA ALA A 49 3.57 1.84 -6.66
C ALA A 49 2.59 0.67 -6.79
N ILE A 50 3.02 -0.55 -6.47
CA ILE A 50 2.13 -1.71 -6.37
C ILE A 50 1.18 -1.51 -5.20
N ALA A 51 1.69 -1.11 -4.03
CA ALA A 51 0.87 -0.83 -2.85
C ALA A 51 -0.24 0.19 -3.14
N ASP A 52 0.13 1.33 -3.73
CA ASP A 52 -0.83 2.38 -4.12
C ASP A 52 -1.84 1.90 -5.16
N ARG A 53 -1.41 1.07 -6.13
CA ARG A 53 -2.31 0.47 -7.13
C ARG A 53 -3.39 -0.38 -6.47
N TYR A 54 -3.05 -1.19 -5.49
CA TYR A 54 -4.03 -2.01 -4.77
C TYR A 54 -5.00 -1.16 -3.95
N ALA A 55 -4.51 -0.13 -3.26
CA ALA A 55 -5.33 0.78 -2.47
C ALA A 55 -6.29 1.62 -3.34
N ARG A 56 -5.89 1.94 -4.58
CA ARG A 56 -6.67 2.74 -5.53
C ARG A 56 -7.31 1.91 -6.64
N HIS A 57 -7.26 0.59 -6.57
CA HIS A 57 -7.81 -0.27 -7.62
C HIS A 57 -9.32 -0.04 -7.70
N ALA A 58 -9.80 0.37 -8.87
CA ALA A 58 -11.19 0.75 -9.07
C ALA A 58 -11.97 -0.42 -9.66
N TRP A 59 -13.06 -0.81 -9.00
CA TRP A 59 -13.86 -1.97 -9.39
C TRP A 59 -15.34 -1.75 -9.04
N ARG A 60 -16.23 -2.54 -9.67
CA ARG A 60 -17.68 -2.46 -9.46
C ARG A 60 -18.26 -3.83 -9.09
N PRO A 61 -18.52 -4.11 -7.81
CA PRO A 61 -19.24 -5.31 -7.38
C PRO A 61 -20.72 -5.23 -7.75
N PHE A 62 -21.39 -6.37 -7.70
CA PHE A 62 -22.86 -6.48 -7.70
C PHE A 62 -23.32 -7.41 -6.58
N ALA A 63 -24.63 -7.56 -6.40
CA ALA A 63 -25.20 -8.46 -5.38
C ALA A 63 -24.67 -9.91 -5.49
N ARG A 64 -24.32 -10.37 -6.69
CA ARG A 64 -23.71 -11.70 -6.89
C ARG A 64 -22.35 -11.88 -6.22
N ASN A 65 -21.66 -10.79 -5.89
CA ASN A 65 -20.34 -10.81 -5.24
C ASN A 65 -20.44 -10.72 -3.71
N ILE A 66 -21.64 -10.73 -3.13
CA ILE A 66 -21.86 -10.78 -1.68
C ILE A 66 -21.96 -12.24 -1.24
N LEU A 67 -21.26 -12.60 -0.18
CA LEU A 67 -21.45 -13.87 0.51
C LEU A 67 -21.33 -13.68 2.03
N HIS A 68 -22.40 -14.04 2.73
CA HIS A 68 -22.49 -14.09 4.19
C HIS A 68 -23.04 -15.44 4.61
N GLY A 69 -22.16 -16.44 4.70
CA GLY A 69 -22.57 -17.83 4.91
C GLY A 69 -21.53 -18.81 4.39
N PRO A 70 -21.81 -20.12 4.49
CA PRO A 70 -20.92 -21.14 3.95
C PRO A 70 -20.83 -21.05 2.43
N ASP A 71 -19.62 -21.21 1.90
CA ASP A 71 -19.39 -21.47 0.49
C ASP A 71 -19.76 -22.92 0.12
N VAL A 72 -19.55 -23.30 -1.14
CA VAL A 72 -19.88 -24.64 -1.66
C VAL A 72 -19.11 -25.78 -0.97
N SER A 73 -17.99 -25.46 -0.30
CA SER A 73 -17.17 -26.42 0.47
C SER A 73 -17.45 -26.35 1.97
N GLY A 74 -18.43 -25.53 2.39
CA GLY A 74 -18.79 -25.33 3.80
C GLY A 74 -17.92 -24.32 4.56
N VAL A 75 -16.99 -23.62 3.89
CA VAL A 75 -16.17 -22.59 4.53
C VAL A 75 -17.02 -21.34 4.73
N LEU A 76 -17.13 -20.86 5.97
CA LEU A 76 -17.86 -19.62 6.26
C LEU A 76 -17.14 -18.42 5.63
N VAL A 77 -17.85 -17.66 4.81
CA VAL A 77 -17.38 -16.44 4.15
C VAL A 77 -18.21 -15.25 4.60
N HIS A 78 -17.54 -14.13 4.82
CA HIS A 78 -18.19 -12.84 5.06
C HIS A 78 -17.50 -11.76 4.23
N THR A 79 -18.20 -11.22 3.25
CA THR A 79 -17.70 -10.13 2.41
C THR A 79 -17.66 -8.79 3.17
N PRO A 80 -16.66 -7.91 2.97
CA PRO A 80 -16.62 -6.58 3.56
C PRO A 80 -17.47 -5.54 2.80
N ASP A 81 -18.69 -5.91 2.40
CA ASP A 81 -19.67 -4.97 1.85
C ASP A 81 -20.40 -4.19 2.95
N VAL A 82 -21.10 -3.14 2.57
CA VAL A 82 -21.85 -2.29 3.52
C VAL A 82 -22.92 -2.99 4.36
N SER A 83 -23.27 -4.25 4.07
CA SER A 83 -24.15 -5.04 4.94
C SER A 83 -23.41 -5.79 6.06
N LEU A 84 -22.07 -5.88 6.00
CA LEU A 84 -21.25 -6.38 7.10
C LEU A 84 -21.26 -5.39 8.27
N LYS A 85 -21.90 -5.80 9.38
CA LYS A 85 -22.07 -4.99 10.60
C LYS A 85 -21.48 -5.62 11.85
N ASP A 86 -20.93 -6.83 11.75
CA ASP A 86 -20.36 -7.56 12.87
C ASP A 86 -18.86 -7.86 12.61
N PRO A 87 -17.95 -7.36 13.46
CA PRO A 87 -18.23 -6.50 14.60
C PRO A 87 -18.46 -5.03 14.16
N PRO A 88 -19.25 -4.24 14.91
CA PRO A 88 -19.68 -2.90 14.49
C PRO A 88 -18.53 -1.89 14.38
N GLU A 89 -17.41 -2.12 15.07
CA GLU A 89 -16.21 -1.32 14.98
C GLU A 89 -15.38 -1.59 13.71
N ARG A 90 -15.75 -2.59 12.91
CA ARG A 90 -15.11 -2.96 11.64
C ARG A 90 -16.14 -3.17 10.54
N PRO A 91 -16.93 -2.13 10.20
CA PRO A 91 -17.95 -2.26 9.19
C PRO A 91 -17.34 -2.56 7.82
N GLY A 92 -18.07 -3.27 6.97
CA GLY A 92 -17.74 -3.34 5.56
C GLY A 92 -17.93 -1.98 4.88
N TRP A 93 -17.37 -1.83 3.69
CA TRP A 93 -17.21 -0.53 3.04
C TRP A 93 -17.71 -0.50 1.61
N TRP A 94 -17.64 -1.62 0.88
CA TRP A 94 -17.93 -1.58 -0.55
C TRP A 94 -19.44 -1.68 -0.82
N VAL A 95 -19.90 -0.93 -1.81
CA VAL A 95 -21.33 -0.80 -2.15
C VAL A 95 -21.62 -1.54 -3.46
N PRO A 96 -22.56 -2.51 -3.48
CA PRO A 96 -22.98 -3.18 -4.71
C PRO A 96 -23.52 -2.18 -5.73
N GLY A 97 -23.12 -2.34 -6.98
CA GLY A 97 -23.54 -1.49 -8.09
C GLY A 97 -22.76 -0.18 -8.22
N GLU A 98 -21.90 0.17 -7.26
CA GLU A 98 -21.12 1.42 -7.28
C GLU A 98 -19.64 1.20 -7.64
N MET A 99 -18.95 2.27 -8.05
CA MET A 99 -17.49 2.22 -8.14
C MET A 99 -16.87 2.29 -6.74
N ASN A 100 -16.03 1.32 -6.45
CA ASN A 100 -15.34 1.16 -5.18
C ASN A 100 -13.82 1.22 -5.41
N LEU A 101 -13.06 1.66 -4.40
CA LEU A 101 -11.61 1.78 -4.45
C LEU A 101 -10.95 0.92 -3.38
N GLY A 102 -9.98 0.10 -3.79
CA GLY A 102 -9.24 -0.81 -2.91
C GLY A 102 -9.66 -2.26 -3.13
N ILE A 103 -8.68 -3.15 -3.31
CA ILE A 103 -8.96 -4.60 -3.35
C ILE A 103 -9.43 -5.06 -1.95
N PRO A 104 -10.56 -5.77 -1.82
CA PRO A 104 -11.06 -6.26 -0.53
C PRO A 104 -10.06 -7.15 0.20
N TYR A 105 -10.09 -7.07 1.53
CA TYR A 105 -9.43 -8.04 2.37
C TYR A 105 -10.05 -9.43 2.16
N LYS A 106 -9.22 -10.45 1.98
CA LYS A 106 -9.60 -11.86 1.89
C LYS A 106 -8.63 -12.70 2.72
N TRP A 107 -9.12 -13.43 3.71
CA TRP A 107 -8.35 -14.43 4.45
C TRP A 107 -7.68 -15.44 3.49
N GLY A 108 -6.36 -15.61 3.60
CA GLY A 108 -5.56 -16.45 2.70
C GLY A 108 -5.56 -15.92 1.26
N GLY A 109 -5.66 -14.61 1.07
CA GLY A 109 -5.81 -13.96 -0.22
C GLY A 109 -4.47 -13.53 -0.81
N PHE A 110 -4.27 -13.80 -2.10
CA PHE A 110 -3.04 -13.44 -2.81
C PHE A 110 -3.32 -12.95 -4.25
N ASP A 111 -4.50 -12.41 -4.54
CA ASP A 111 -4.82 -11.98 -5.90
C ASP A 111 -3.96 -10.80 -6.39
N ASP A 112 -3.66 -10.78 -7.69
CA ASP A 112 -3.32 -9.54 -8.40
C ASP A 112 -4.57 -8.85 -8.96
N PRO A 113 -4.49 -7.54 -9.31
CA PRO A 113 -5.66 -6.81 -9.76
C PRO A 113 -6.38 -7.45 -10.95
N ALA A 114 -5.64 -8.06 -11.89
CA ALA A 114 -6.25 -8.70 -13.05
C ALA A 114 -6.96 -10.01 -12.68
N SER A 115 -6.35 -10.84 -11.83
CA SER A 115 -7.00 -12.03 -11.30
C SER A 115 -8.23 -11.71 -10.46
N PHE A 116 -8.16 -10.65 -9.64
CA PHE A 116 -9.28 -10.12 -8.86
C PHE A 116 -10.43 -9.68 -9.76
N ASP A 117 -10.18 -8.81 -10.75
CA ASP A 117 -11.22 -8.31 -11.65
C ASP A 117 -11.94 -9.44 -12.40
N ARG A 118 -11.19 -10.45 -12.84
CA ARG A 118 -11.76 -11.64 -13.46
C ARG A 118 -12.66 -12.41 -12.49
N ALA A 119 -12.20 -12.69 -11.28
CA ALA A 119 -12.99 -13.38 -10.26
C ALA A 119 -14.29 -12.62 -9.92
N ILE A 120 -14.23 -11.29 -9.81
CA ILE A 120 -15.42 -10.45 -9.63
C ILE A 120 -16.39 -10.58 -10.81
N SER A 121 -15.88 -10.60 -12.05
CA SER A 121 -16.71 -10.78 -13.25
C SER A 121 -17.39 -12.15 -13.29
N GLU A 122 -16.71 -13.18 -12.82
CA GLU A 122 -17.19 -14.57 -12.71
C GLU A 122 -18.18 -14.77 -11.56
N GLY A 123 -18.30 -13.78 -10.66
CA GLY A 123 -19.29 -13.79 -9.57
C GLY A 123 -18.76 -14.35 -8.25
N LEU A 124 -17.45 -14.44 -8.07
CA LEU A 124 -16.87 -14.80 -6.76
C LEU A 124 -17.17 -13.72 -5.71
N ALA A 125 -17.16 -14.14 -4.44
CA ALA A 125 -17.31 -13.24 -3.30
C ALA A 125 -16.15 -12.24 -3.25
N ALA A 126 -16.47 -10.95 -3.12
CA ALA A 126 -15.48 -9.88 -3.10
C ALA A 126 -14.96 -9.63 -1.69
N GLY A 127 -13.92 -10.38 -1.32
CA GLY A 127 -13.34 -10.39 0.01
C GLY A 127 -13.92 -11.47 0.93
N ASP A 128 -13.24 -11.68 2.03
CA ASP A 128 -13.57 -12.66 3.06
C ASP A 128 -12.88 -12.26 4.37
N VAL A 129 -13.61 -11.60 5.26
CA VAL A 129 -13.02 -10.98 6.45
C VAL A 129 -12.46 -12.02 7.42
N SER A 130 -11.35 -11.67 8.07
CA SER A 130 -10.81 -12.47 9.16
C SER A 130 -11.81 -12.55 10.31
N SER A 131 -11.87 -13.72 10.95
CA SER A 131 -12.67 -13.96 12.14
C SER A 131 -11.93 -14.87 13.11
N PRO A 132 -12.30 -14.90 14.40
CA PRO A 132 -11.72 -15.86 15.35
C PRO A 132 -11.83 -17.31 14.88
N ALA A 133 -12.90 -17.67 14.14
CA ALA A 133 -13.06 -19.02 13.60
C ALA A 133 -12.06 -19.31 12.48
N LYS A 134 -11.85 -18.37 11.55
CA LYS A 134 -10.85 -18.51 10.49
C LYS A 134 -9.43 -18.60 11.04
N ARG A 135 -9.08 -17.72 11.99
CA ARG A 135 -7.76 -17.76 12.63
C ARG A 135 -7.48 -19.09 13.34
N ARG A 136 -8.51 -19.78 13.84
CA ARG A 136 -8.37 -21.14 14.42
C ARG A 136 -8.29 -22.24 13.35
N ALA A 137 -9.04 -22.10 12.26
CA ALA A 137 -9.06 -23.05 11.15
C ALA A 137 -7.83 -22.94 10.23
N ASP A 138 -7.13 -21.81 10.29
CA ASP A 138 -5.95 -21.52 9.49
C ASP A 138 -6.24 -21.71 7.99
N ASN A 139 -5.41 -22.48 7.27
CA ASN A 139 -5.59 -22.80 5.86
C ASN A 139 -6.93 -23.49 5.55
N ALA A 140 -7.53 -24.21 6.50
CA ALA A 140 -8.86 -24.81 6.31
C ALA A 140 -9.99 -23.75 6.29
N GLY A 141 -9.71 -22.53 6.76
CA GLY A 141 -10.65 -21.40 6.72
C GLY A 141 -10.59 -20.57 5.44
N VAL A 142 -9.74 -20.94 4.47
CA VAL A 142 -9.54 -20.20 3.21
C VAL A 142 -10.55 -20.65 2.16
N SER A 143 -11.45 -19.76 1.76
CA SER A 143 -12.41 -20.06 0.68
C SER A 143 -11.77 -19.92 -0.71
N GLN A 144 -12.12 -20.85 -1.60
CA GLN A 144 -11.81 -20.79 -3.05
C GLN A 144 -12.89 -20.04 -3.86
N GLN A 145 -13.99 -19.65 -3.21
CA GLN A 145 -15.12 -18.91 -3.80
C GLN A 145 -15.06 -17.41 -3.46
N ALA A 146 -13.96 -16.94 -2.89
CA ALA A 146 -13.71 -15.54 -2.56
C ALA A 146 -12.41 -15.06 -3.21
N THR A 147 -12.33 -13.76 -3.51
CA THR A 147 -11.15 -13.12 -4.12
C THR A 147 -10.73 -11.87 -3.35
N GLY A 148 -9.43 -11.57 -3.31
CA GLY A 148 -8.84 -10.44 -2.62
C GLY A 148 -7.43 -10.75 -2.09
N VAL A 149 -6.98 -9.96 -1.12
CA VAL A 149 -5.68 -10.13 -0.46
C VAL A 149 -5.81 -10.05 1.05
N ASP A 150 -5.01 -10.82 1.80
CA ASP A 150 -4.79 -10.55 3.23
C ASP A 150 -3.54 -9.67 3.43
N CYS A 151 -3.13 -9.44 4.69
CA CYS A 151 -1.97 -8.58 4.96
C CYS A 151 -0.70 -9.13 4.30
N SER A 152 -0.42 -10.42 4.45
CA SER A 152 0.80 -11.06 3.98
C SER A 152 0.82 -11.28 2.47
N GLY A 153 -0.33 -11.61 1.88
CA GLY A 153 -0.51 -11.73 0.44
C GLY A 153 -0.38 -10.38 -0.25
N TYR A 154 -0.93 -9.32 0.34
CA TYR A 154 -0.73 -7.95 -0.14
C TYR A 154 0.75 -7.55 -0.14
N ILE A 155 1.47 -7.79 0.96
CA ILE A 155 2.91 -7.51 1.05
C ILE A 155 3.72 -8.37 0.09
N SER A 156 3.39 -9.65 -0.04
CA SER A 156 4.03 -10.57 -0.99
C SER A 156 3.88 -10.06 -2.43
N ARG A 157 2.73 -9.48 -2.79
CA ARG A 157 2.50 -8.83 -4.10
C ARG A 157 3.32 -7.56 -4.26
N CYS A 158 3.43 -6.71 -3.24
CA CYS A 158 4.29 -5.53 -3.26
C CYS A 158 5.77 -5.89 -3.47
N LEU A 159 6.20 -7.02 -2.92
CA LEU A 159 7.55 -7.57 -3.11
C LEU A 159 7.71 -8.38 -4.41
N LYS A 160 6.66 -8.52 -5.22
CA LYS A 160 6.63 -9.34 -6.44
C LYS A 160 7.07 -10.80 -6.21
N LEU A 161 6.72 -11.37 -5.06
CA LEU A 161 7.01 -12.77 -4.78
C LEU A 161 6.15 -13.68 -5.69
N PRO A 162 6.67 -14.86 -6.08
CA PRO A 162 5.95 -15.78 -6.95
C PRO A 162 4.77 -16.47 -6.24
N SER A 163 4.80 -16.53 -4.92
CA SER A 163 3.75 -17.07 -4.05
C SER A 163 3.61 -16.21 -2.80
N VAL A 164 2.50 -16.37 -2.09
CA VAL A 164 2.35 -15.79 -0.75
C VAL A 164 3.41 -16.37 0.20
N LEU A 165 4.01 -15.50 1.00
CA LEU A 165 4.70 -15.87 2.23
C LEU A 165 3.93 -15.25 3.39
N ASP A 166 3.48 -16.07 4.33
CA ASP A 166 2.76 -15.59 5.51
C ASP A 166 3.70 -14.80 6.46
N THR A 167 3.13 -14.16 7.48
CA THR A 167 3.87 -13.33 8.44
C THR A 167 4.94 -14.10 9.24
N SER A 168 4.85 -15.43 9.32
CA SER A 168 5.87 -16.31 9.91
C SER A 168 6.98 -16.68 8.92
N GLN A 169 6.67 -16.71 7.63
CA GLN A 169 7.58 -17.06 6.55
C GLN A 169 8.37 -15.86 6.01
N LEU A 170 7.79 -14.66 5.98
CA LEU A 170 8.45 -13.44 5.50
C LEU A 170 9.85 -13.18 6.10
N PRO A 171 10.10 -13.42 7.41
CA PRO A 171 11.45 -13.26 7.97
C PRO A 171 12.53 -14.10 7.26
N SER A 172 12.18 -15.25 6.68
CA SER A 172 13.16 -16.14 6.00
C SER A 172 13.78 -15.52 4.75
N VAL A 173 13.06 -14.61 4.10
CA VAL A 173 13.51 -13.89 2.88
C VAL A 173 13.93 -12.46 3.17
N CYS A 174 14.06 -12.10 4.45
CA CYS A 174 14.46 -10.78 4.91
C CYS A 174 15.75 -10.83 5.73
N ARG A 175 16.25 -9.65 6.08
CA ARG A 175 17.27 -9.42 7.10
C ARG A 175 16.67 -8.50 8.18
N PRO A 176 16.87 -8.78 9.47
CA PRO A 176 16.53 -7.81 10.52
C PRO A 176 17.31 -6.52 10.35
N ILE A 177 16.68 -5.38 10.68
CA ILE A 177 17.31 -4.07 10.69
C ILE A 177 16.96 -3.32 11.98
N GLU A 178 17.75 -2.32 12.33
CA GLU A 178 17.38 -1.39 13.40
C GLU A 178 16.24 -0.47 12.94
N ALA A 179 15.36 -0.10 13.85
CA ALA A 179 14.21 0.75 13.53
C ALA A 179 14.61 2.11 12.91
N ARG A 180 15.73 2.70 13.37
CA ARG A 180 16.29 3.95 12.81
C ARG A 180 16.76 3.81 11.35
N ASP A 181 17.01 2.59 10.90
CA ASP A 181 17.51 2.29 9.56
C ASP A 181 16.38 2.02 8.55
N LEU A 182 15.12 2.17 8.99
CA LEU A 182 13.94 2.04 8.14
C LEU A 182 13.99 2.99 6.94
N ARG A 183 13.58 2.43 5.81
CA ARG A 183 13.48 3.09 4.50
C ARG A 183 12.19 2.63 3.81
N PRO A 184 11.71 3.41 2.83
CA PRO A 184 10.67 2.94 1.91
C PRO A 184 10.97 1.52 1.39
N GLY A 185 9.97 0.65 1.41
CA GLY A 185 10.08 -0.75 0.98
C GLY A 185 10.43 -1.75 2.09
N ASP A 186 10.91 -1.29 3.25
CA ASP A 186 11.11 -2.17 4.40
C ASP A 186 9.77 -2.62 5.00
N LEU A 187 9.80 -3.71 5.76
CA LEU A 187 8.63 -4.28 6.41
C LEU A 187 8.69 -4.03 7.92
N LEU A 188 7.53 -3.92 8.53
CA LEU A 188 7.33 -4.09 9.96
C LEU A 188 6.42 -5.31 10.11
N ASN A 189 6.92 -6.39 10.72
CA ASN A 189 6.24 -7.68 10.77
C ASN A 189 6.09 -8.21 12.21
N ILE A 190 4.90 -8.68 12.55
CA ILE A 190 4.62 -9.50 13.73
C ILE A 190 4.40 -10.93 13.23
N PRO A 191 5.31 -11.89 13.50
CA PRO A 191 5.12 -13.28 13.10
C PRO A 191 3.82 -13.87 13.65
N ARG A 192 3.07 -14.58 12.79
CA ARG A 192 1.71 -15.09 13.08
C ARG A 192 0.71 -13.99 13.49
N GLY A 193 0.98 -12.75 13.12
CA GLY A 193 0.25 -11.57 13.56
C GLY A 193 -0.17 -10.69 12.40
N HIS A 194 0.71 -9.78 11.97
CA HIS A 194 0.41 -8.77 10.95
C HIS A 194 1.66 -8.27 10.26
N VAL A 195 1.54 -7.71 9.05
CA VAL A 195 2.66 -7.06 8.37
C VAL A 195 2.24 -5.77 7.67
N VAL A 196 3.11 -4.77 7.71
CA VAL A 196 2.94 -3.50 6.99
C VAL A 196 4.17 -3.15 6.15
N LEU A 197 3.97 -2.41 5.06
CA LEU A 197 5.03 -1.89 4.20
C LEU A 197 5.39 -0.46 4.61
N CYS A 198 6.62 -0.23 5.06
CA CYS A 198 7.13 1.10 5.34
C CYS A 198 7.18 1.93 4.04
N ALA A 199 6.57 3.11 4.07
CA ALA A 199 6.54 4.07 2.98
C ALA A 199 7.43 5.31 3.23
N GLY A 200 8.19 5.30 4.32
CA GLY A 200 9.17 6.33 4.70
C GLY A 200 8.81 7.06 5.99
N TRP A 201 9.65 8.02 6.37
CA TRP A 201 9.46 8.84 7.57
C TRP A 201 8.37 9.90 7.35
N ALA A 202 7.39 9.94 8.25
CA ALA A 202 6.33 10.93 8.22
C ALA A 202 6.70 12.24 8.93
N ARG A 203 7.77 12.22 9.74
CA ARG A 203 8.27 13.37 10.50
C ARG A 203 9.80 13.44 10.40
N PRO A 204 10.41 14.65 10.38
CA PRO A 204 11.87 14.81 10.28
C PRO A 204 12.65 14.18 11.43
N ASP A 205 12.05 14.11 12.62
CA ASP A 205 12.64 13.50 13.81
C ASP A 205 12.52 11.96 13.84
N GLN A 206 11.99 11.36 12.77
CA GLN A 206 11.78 9.90 12.64
C GLN A 206 10.86 9.31 13.70
N SER A 207 10.04 10.12 14.37
CA SER A 207 9.10 9.64 15.39
C SER A 207 7.91 8.89 14.79
N TRP A 208 7.55 9.17 13.54
CA TRP A 208 6.42 8.57 12.83
C TRP A 208 6.82 8.07 11.45
N ILE A 209 6.13 7.04 10.99
CA ILE A 209 6.29 6.47 9.66
C ILE A 209 5.00 6.57 8.85
N TYR A 210 5.14 6.68 7.54
CA TYR A 210 4.09 6.31 6.59
C TYR A 210 4.16 4.80 6.34
N TYR A 211 3.03 4.14 6.17
CA TYR A 211 2.98 2.72 5.84
C TYR A 211 1.73 2.34 5.06
N TYR A 212 1.85 1.33 4.20
CA TYR A 212 0.72 0.66 3.56
C TYR A 212 0.40 -0.64 4.28
N GLU A 213 -0.88 -0.93 4.44
CA GLU A 213 -1.37 -2.20 4.95
C GLU A 213 -2.82 -2.46 4.52
N THR A 214 -3.28 -3.69 4.70
CA THR A 214 -4.70 -4.04 4.82
C THR A 214 -4.87 -4.89 6.08
N GLY A 215 -6.04 -4.90 6.71
CA GLY A 215 -6.32 -5.65 7.95
C GLY A 215 -6.30 -4.79 9.21
N GLY A 216 -5.61 -3.64 9.22
CA GLY A 216 -5.61 -2.69 10.35
C GLY A 216 -6.62 -1.56 10.22
N GLY A 217 -7.02 -0.95 11.34
CA GLY A 217 -7.91 0.21 11.35
C GLY A 217 -7.25 1.51 10.84
N PRO A 218 -8.02 2.53 10.44
CA PRO A 218 -9.48 2.55 10.41
C PRO A 218 -10.09 1.84 9.18
N ASP A 219 -9.31 1.64 8.12
CA ASP A 219 -9.73 0.94 6.90
C ASP A 219 -9.33 -0.56 6.97
N TYR A 220 -10.03 -1.32 7.81
CA TYR A 220 -9.68 -2.74 8.08
C TYR A 220 -9.68 -3.61 6.83
N TRP A 221 -10.67 -3.44 5.94
CA TRP A 221 -10.97 -4.44 4.91
C TRP A 221 -10.53 -4.06 3.49
N ARG A 222 -9.55 -3.15 3.38
CA ARG A 222 -8.89 -2.81 2.10
C ARG A 222 -7.49 -2.24 2.34
N PRO A 223 -6.58 -2.27 1.35
CA PRO A 223 -5.31 -1.60 1.41
C PRO A 223 -5.47 -0.08 1.54
N GLY A 224 -4.62 0.55 2.35
CA GLY A 224 -4.59 2.00 2.53
C GLY A 224 -3.25 2.51 3.03
N LEU A 225 -2.98 3.81 2.77
CA LEU A 225 -1.81 4.51 3.28
C LEU A 225 -2.15 5.19 4.62
N LYS A 226 -1.30 4.97 5.61
CA LYS A 226 -1.48 5.45 6.98
C LYS A 226 -0.20 6.07 7.53
N GLU A 227 -0.32 6.80 8.63
CA GLU A 227 0.82 7.20 9.45
C GLU A 227 0.59 6.87 10.93
N ALA A 228 1.64 6.49 11.65
CA ALA A 228 1.59 6.17 13.07
C ALA A 228 2.93 6.44 13.77
N PRO A 229 2.94 6.62 15.11
CA PRO A 229 4.18 6.65 15.89
C PRO A 229 4.94 5.32 15.75
N LEU A 230 6.22 5.38 15.41
CA LEU A 230 7.04 4.17 15.25
C LEU A 230 7.15 3.40 16.57
N ASN A 231 7.35 4.10 17.69
CA ASN A 231 7.48 3.47 19.00
C ASN A 231 6.23 2.67 19.37
N ALA A 232 5.03 3.19 19.10
CA ALA A 232 3.78 2.48 19.35
C ALA A 232 3.68 1.21 18.51
N MET A 233 4.13 1.23 17.25
CA MET A 233 4.23 0.01 16.42
C MET A 233 5.22 -0.99 17.02
N LEU A 234 6.41 -0.55 17.44
CA LEU A 234 7.40 -1.46 18.05
C LEU A 234 6.90 -2.07 19.37
N GLU A 235 6.17 -1.31 20.19
CA GLU A 235 5.53 -1.78 21.43
C GLU A 235 4.46 -2.86 21.19
N LEU A 236 3.79 -2.84 20.02
CA LEU A 236 2.90 -3.92 19.58
C LEU A 236 3.65 -5.19 19.15
N GLY A 237 4.98 -5.13 19.03
CA GLY A 237 5.84 -6.26 18.66
C GLY A 237 6.25 -6.30 17.19
N TYR A 238 5.99 -5.24 16.40
CA TYR A 238 6.47 -5.19 15.02
C TYR A 238 8.00 -5.21 14.96
N GLN A 239 8.53 -6.11 14.13
CA GLN A 239 9.96 -6.29 13.90
C GLN A 239 10.34 -5.63 12.56
N PRO A 240 11.29 -4.69 12.55
CA PRO A 240 11.80 -4.10 11.31
C PRO A 240 12.60 -5.12 10.50
N LEU A 241 12.21 -5.31 9.23
CA LEU A 241 12.81 -6.26 8.30
C LEU A 241 13.09 -5.57 6.96
N ARG A 242 14.21 -5.91 6.33
CA ARG A 242 14.51 -5.55 4.94
C ARG A 242 14.46 -6.77 4.06
N TYR A 243 13.65 -6.73 3.01
CA TYR A 243 13.60 -7.79 2.01
C TYR A 243 14.95 -7.91 1.30
N ARG A 244 15.46 -9.14 1.15
CA ARG A 244 16.79 -9.41 0.56
C ARG A 244 16.88 -9.00 -0.92
N GLY A 245 15.77 -9.06 -1.65
CA GLY A 245 15.67 -8.62 -3.05
C GLY A 245 15.34 -7.14 -3.24
N MET A 246 15.35 -6.33 -2.17
CA MET A 246 15.11 -4.90 -2.27
C MET A 246 16.35 -4.18 -2.79
N ALA A 247 16.23 -3.55 -3.96
CA ALA A 247 17.28 -2.70 -4.51
C ALA A 247 17.50 -1.47 -3.62
N TYR A 248 18.73 -1.01 -3.51
CA TYR A 248 19.10 0.09 -2.62
C TYR A 248 19.99 1.12 -3.30
N GLU A 249 19.85 2.38 -2.88
CA GLU A 249 20.80 3.43 -3.23
C GLU A 249 22.05 3.32 -2.33
N PRO A 250 23.27 3.33 -2.88
CA PRO A 250 24.50 3.25 -2.09
C PRO A 250 24.71 4.46 -1.18
N THR A 251 24.19 5.63 -1.57
CA THR A 251 24.08 6.80 -0.69
C THR A 251 22.66 6.87 -0.14
N THR A 252 22.52 6.97 1.19
CA THR A 252 21.23 7.17 1.88
C THR A 252 20.63 8.52 1.49
N SER A 253 20.05 8.57 0.32
CA SER A 253 19.16 9.64 -0.08
C SER A 253 17.86 9.37 0.68
N GLY A 254 17.67 10.05 1.81
CA GLY A 254 16.39 10.10 2.53
C GLY A 254 15.29 10.80 1.71
N LYS A 255 15.33 10.68 0.37
CA LYS A 255 14.34 11.27 -0.52
C LYS A 255 13.03 10.53 -0.32
N GLU A 256 12.05 11.32 0.08
CA GLU A 256 10.66 10.92 0.09
C GLU A 256 10.24 10.40 -1.28
N VAL A 257 9.80 9.14 -1.30
CA VAL A 257 9.22 8.50 -2.48
C VAL A 257 7.75 8.91 -2.65
N LEU A 258 7.11 9.35 -1.57
CA LEU A 258 5.71 9.77 -1.57
C LEU A 258 5.54 11.18 -2.11
N THR A 259 4.74 11.32 -3.16
CA THR A 259 4.34 12.62 -3.69
C THR A 259 3.39 13.34 -2.72
N ARG A 260 3.26 14.67 -2.87
CA ARG A 260 2.31 15.47 -2.10
C ARG A 260 0.85 15.02 -2.27
N SER A 261 0.48 14.52 -3.46
CA SER A 261 -0.87 14.00 -3.75
C SER A 261 -1.14 12.62 -3.12
N ILE A 262 -0.10 11.81 -2.90
CA ILE A 262 -0.25 10.55 -2.17
C ILE A 262 -0.45 10.84 -0.67
N ARG A 263 0.24 11.84 -0.12
CA ARG A 263 0.11 12.22 1.30
C ARG A 263 -1.23 12.80 1.69
N SER A 264 -1.99 13.38 0.77
CA SER A 264 -3.33 13.91 1.09
C SER A 264 -4.37 12.84 1.40
N ALA A 265 -4.09 11.56 1.11
CA ALA A 265 -4.96 10.43 1.42
C ALA A 265 -4.53 9.64 2.67
N VAL A 266 -3.51 10.12 3.40
CA VAL A 266 -2.98 9.43 4.57
C VAL A 266 -3.98 9.52 5.74
N LEU A 267 -4.26 8.37 6.34
CA LEU A 267 -5.01 8.30 7.60
C LEU A 267 -4.05 8.31 8.78
N SER A 268 -4.24 9.24 9.72
CA SER A 268 -3.41 9.35 10.92
C SER A 268 -3.92 8.42 12.01
N VAL A 269 -3.04 7.56 12.53
CA VAL A 269 -3.34 6.51 13.52
C VAL A 269 -2.42 6.70 14.73
N PRO A 270 -2.74 7.62 15.66
CA PRO A 270 -1.89 7.92 16.83
C PRO A 270 -1.78 6.76 17.82
N HIS A 271 -2.77 5.87 17.83
CA HIS A 271 -2.84 4.69 18.68
C HIS A 271 -3.06 3.45 17.80
N PRO A 272 -2.02 2.97 17.12
CA PRO A 272 -2.14 1.79 16.28
C PRO A 272 -2.52 0.57 17.11
N THR A 273 -3.22 -0.36 16.47
CA THR A 273 -3.48 -1.70 17.00
C THR A 273 -2.90 -2.72 16.03
N VAL A 274 -2.77 -3.97 16.47
CA VAL A 274 -2.41 -5.07 15.55
C VAL A 274 -3.57 -5.28 14.58
N GLY A 275 -3.25 -5.29 13.28
CA GLY A 275 -4.21 -5.58 12.23
C GLY A 275 -4.58 -7.07 12.17
N GLU A 276 -5.50 -7.40 11.26
CA GLU A 276 -5.87 -8.79 10.98
C GLU A 276 -4.84 -9.50 10.10
N PRO A 277 -4.49 -10.78 10.42
CA PRO A 277 -3.39 -11.52 9.77
C PRO A 277 -3.51 -11.75 8.26
#